data_AF-A0A7S0FQS8-F1
#
_entry.id   AF-A0A7S0FQS8-F1
#
_cell.length_a   1.000
_cell.length_b   1.000
_cell.length_c   1.000
_cell.angle_alpha   90.00
_cell.angle_beta   90.00
_cell.angle_gamma   90.00
#
_symmetry.space_group_name_H-M   'P 1'
#
loop_
_entity.id
_entity.type
_entity.pdbx_description
1 polymer ?
#
loop_
_entity_poly.entity_id
_entity_poly.type
_entity_poly.pdbx_seq_one_letter_code
_entity_poly.pdbx_strand_id
1 'polypeptide(L)'
;GGSSGTTLSIATAWTGEWFLPFFQITALYFVVDLLWVALVPKCVKSPATIVQHHIATICYILIPYYYPFVRWVMGACMSVEVNTWCLIARRVFNKQGLPPWILNLPLGVSIRIKLISVLFYTSWILIRIVLYPVIWVVLFALWKEYSIEVGTGWNVLAIALPLHTVFCALNINWTFDLLLSKIRYWRKGGKEKIDKGL
;
A
#
# COMPACT_ATOMS: atom_id res chain seq x y z
N GLY A 1 -28.55 -25.39 -23.42
CA GLY A 1 -27.82 -24.75 -22.31
C GLY A 1 -26.51 -24.25 -22.84
N GLY A 2 -26.42 -22.94 -23.11
CA GLY A 2 -25.16 -22.32 -23.50
C GLY A 2 -24.47 -21.82 -22.24
N SER A 3 -23.31 -22.36 -21.92
CA SER A 3 -22.40 -21.77 -20.94
C SER A 3 -21.92 -20.45 -21.52
N SER A 4 -22.55 -19.34 -21.13
CA SER A 4 -22.02 -18.00 -21.36
C SER A 4 -20.65 -17.95 -20.68
N GLY A 5 -19.59 -17.99 -21.49
CA GLY A 5 -18.22 -17.86 -21.04
C GLY A 5 -18.08 -16.52 -20.33
N THR A 6 -18.19 -16.56 -19.00
CA THR A 6 -18.03 -15.39 -18.15
C THR A 6 -16.55 -15.04 -18.24
N THR A 7 -16.22 -14.03 -19.03
CA THR A 7 -14.88 -13.47 -19.04
C THR A 7 -14.56 -13.02 -17.62
N LEU A 8 -13.76 -13.82 -16.92
CA LEU A 8 -13.22 -13.52 -15.60
C LEU A 8 -12.52 -12.16 -15.70
N SER A 9 -13.17 -11.12 -15.19
CA SER A 9 -12.53 -9.83 -15.05
C SER A 9 -11.79 -9.81 -13.72
N ILE A 10 -10.71 -9.03 -13.63
CA ILE A 10 -10.01 -8.84 -12.35
C ILE A 10 -10.97 -8.31 -11.29
N ALA A 11 -12.01 -7.55 -11.69
CA ALA A 11 -13.02 -7.07 -10.77
C ALA A 11 -13.82 -8.20 -10.12
N THR A 12 -14.12 -9.28 -10.84
CA THR A 12 -14.86 -10.43 -10.29
C THR A 12 -14.04 -11.27 -9.31
N ALA A 13 -12.71 -11.19 -9.33
CA ALA A 13 -11.85 -11.92 -8.40
C ALA A 13 -11.99 -11.44 -6.94
N TRP A 14 -12.56 -10.25 -6.74
CA TRP A 14 -12.73 -9.60 -5.44
C TRP A 14 -14.20 -9.45 -5.03
N THR A 15 -15.09 -10.15 -5.72
CA THR A 15 -16.52 -10.19 -5.41
C THR A 15 -16.94 -11.59 -4.95
N GLY A 16 -18.17 -11.73 -4.45
CA GLY A 16 -18.73 -13.01 -3.99
C GLY A 16 -18.36 -13.38 -2.55
N GLU A 17 -18.32 -14.69 -2.29
CA GLU A 17 -18.22 -15.28 -0.94
C GLU A 17 -16.92 -14.92 -0.21
N TRP A 18 -15.84 -14.68 -0.95
CA TRP A 18 -14.53 -14.35 -0.39
C TRP A 18 -14.38 -12.91 0.08
N PHE A 19 -15.26 -12.00 -0.36
CA PHE A 19 -15.13 -10.58 -0.03
C PHE A 19 -15.28 -10.34 1.47
N LEU A 20 -16.29 -10.95 2.12
CA LEU A 20 -16.56 -10.68 3.53
C LEU A 20 -15.44 -11.20 4.44
N PRO A 21 -14.93 -12.44 4.29
CA PRO A 21 -13.74 -12.89 5.01
C PRO A 21 -12.52 -11.99 4.75
N PHE A 22 -12.27 -11.61 3.49
CA PHE A 22 -11.16 -10.72 3.14
C PHE A 22 -11.29 -9.35 3.83
N PHE A 23 -12.48 -8.76 3.82
CA PHE A 23 -12.78 -7.51 4.50
C PHE A 23 -12.56 -7.61 6.01
N GLN A 24 -13.11 -8.66 6.66
CA GLN A 24 -12.99 -8.87 8.10
C GLN A 24 -11.53 -9.04 8.54
N ILE A 25 -10.77 -9.87 7.82
CA ILE A 25 -9.34 -10.08 8.09
C ILE A 25 -8.57 -8.77 7.90
N THR A 26 -8.85 -8.02 6.84
CA THR A 26 -8.20 -6.72 6.57
C THR A 26 -8.53 -5.69 7.66
N ALA A 27 -9.79 -5.58 8.06
CA ALA A 27 -10.22 -4.68 9.11
C ALA A 27 -9.57 -5.04 10.46
N LEU A 28 -9.57 -6.34 10.82
CA LEU A 28 -8.92 -6.83 12.03
C LEU A 28 -7.41 -6.55 12.01
N TYR A 29 -6.75 -6.80 10.88
CA TYR A 29 -5.33 -6.47 10.68
C TYR A 29 -5.05 -4.99 10.98
N PHE A 30 -5.78 -4.07 10.36
CA PHE A 30 -5.56 -2.64 10.57
C PHE A 30 -5.88 -2.18 11.99
N VAL A 31 -6.88 -2.75 12.64
CA VAL A 31 -7.19 -2.44 14.05
C VAL A 31 -6.06 -2.91 14.96
N VAL A 32 -5.57 -4.14 14.78
CA VAL A 32 -4.46 -4.67 15.57
C VAL A 32 -3.18 -3.88 15.35
N ASP A 33 -2.84 -3.54 14.09
CA ASP A 33 -1.65 -2.76 13.77
C ASP A 33 -1.74 -1.32 14.31
N LEU A 34 -2.92 -0.70 14.21
CA LEU A 34 -3.19 0.62 14.81
C LEU A 34 -2.98 0.60 16.32
N LEU A 35 -3.55 -0.38 17.03
CA LEU A 35 -3.38 -0.53 18.47
C LEU A 35 -1.89 -0.77 18.82
N TRP A 36 -1.21 -1.61 18.05
CA TRP A 36 0.21 -1.88 18.25
C TRP A 36 1.08 -0.62 18.11
N VAL A 37 0.89 0.15 17.04
CA VAL A 37 1.64 1.40 16.81
C VAL A 37 1.30 2.45 17.88
N ALA A 38 0.05 2.52 18.34
CA ALA A 38 -0.36 3.43 19.41
C ALA A 38 0.29 3.08 20.76
N LEU A 39 0.38 1.79 21.09
CA LEU A 39 0.97 1.31 22.35
C LEU A 39 2.51 1.31 22.32
N VAL A 40 3.12 1.07 21.16
CA VAL A 40 4.58 0.96 20.99
C VAL A 40 5.07 1.94 19.90
N PRO A 41 4.99 3.26 20.10
CA PRO A 41 5.27 4.25 19.05
C PRO A 41 6.70 4.23 18.50
N LYS A 42 7.64 3.59 19.22
CA LYS A 42 9.03 3.40 18.78
C LYS A 42 9.20 2.31 17.70
N CYS A 43 8.16 1.53 17.40
CA CYS A 43 8.22 0.46 16.40
C CYS A 43 8.32 1.01 14.96
N VAL A 44 7.88 2.26 14.74
CA VAL A 44 7.91 2.97 13.46
C VAL A 44 8.59 4.33 13.59
N LYS A 45 9.04 4.88 12.46
CA LYS A 45 9.77 6.17 12.42
C LYS A 45 8.86 7.38 12.69
N SER A 46 7.61 7.31 12.22
CA SER A 46 6.64 8.42 12.26
C SER A 46 5.29 7.92 12.80
N PRO A 47 5.18 7.61 14.09
CA PRO A 47 4.00 6.94 14.65
C PRO A 47 2.70 7.72 14.42
N ALA A 48 2.70 9.05 14.58
CA ALA A 48 1.52 9.87 14.36
C ALA A 48 0.97 9.78 12.92
N THR A 49 1.85 9.86 11.91
CA THR A 49 1.46 9.72 10.50
C THR A 49 0.89 8.34 10.21
N ILE A 50 1.47 7.29 10.79
CA ILE A 50 1.01 5.91 10.60
C ILE A 50 -0.36 5.70 11.26
N VAL A 51 -0.55 6.20 12.49
CA VAL A 51 -1.86 6.17 13.18
C VAL A 51 -2.94 6.87 12.35
N GLN A 52 -2.68 8.09 11.87
CA GLN A 52 -3.61 8.83 11.01
C GLN A 52 -3.91 8.08 9.71
N HIS A 53 -2.90 7.48 9.10
CA HIS A 53 -3.06 6.66 7.90
C HIS A 53 -3.96 5.44 8.17
N HIS A 54 -3.75 4.69 9.25
CA HIS A 54 -4.60 3.55 9.58
C HIS A 54 -6.05 3.94 9.86
N ILE A 55 -6.27 5.03 10.59
CA ILE A 55 -7.63 5.56 10.81
C ILE A 55 -8.28 5.89 9.46
N ALA A 56 -7.58 6.60 8.59
CA ALA A 56 -8.06 6.91 7.25
C ALA A 56 -8.34 5.64 6.43
N THR A 57 -7.47 4.64 6.49
CA THR A 57 -7.64 3.36 5.79
C THR A 57 -8.84 2.58 6.30
N ILE A 58 -9.03 2.50 7.63
CA ILE A 58 -10.20 1.85 8.23
C ILE A 58 -11.49 2.51 7.75
N CYS A 59 -11.55 3.85 7.75
CA CYS A 59 -12.69 4.58 7.19
C CYS A 59 -12.88 4.29 5.69
N TYR A 60 -11.78 4.22 4.94
CA TYR A 60 -11.79 4.02 3.51
C TYR A 60 -12.28 2.63 3.08
N ILE A 61 -11.91 1.56 3.80
CA ILE A 61 -12.35 0.19 3.47
C ILE A 61 -13.85 -0.05 3.74
N LEU A 62 -14.53 0.86 4.48
CA LEU A 62 -15.98 0.79 4.62
C LEU A 62 -16.71 1.09 3.30
N ILE A 63 -16.11 1.86 2.40
CA ILE A 63 -16.72 2.22 1.11
C ILE A 63 -17.00 0.97 0.25
N PRO A 64 -16.02 0.09 -0.04
CA PRO A 64 -16.28 -1.15 -0.76
C PRO A 64 -17.18 -2.15 -0.01
N TYR A 65 -17.31 -2.02 1.32
CA TYR A 65 -18.29 -2.79 2.07
C TYR A 65 -19.74 -2.37 1.70
N TYR A 66 -20.00 -1.07 1.65
CA TYR A 66 -21.32 -0.52 1.29
C TYR A 66 -21.61 -0.52 -0.22
N TYR A 67 -20.59 -0.42 -1.07
CA TYR A 67 -20.72 -0.36 -2.52
C TYR A 67 -20.08 -1.59 -3.19
N PRO A 68 -20.86 -2.65 -3.51
CA PRO A 68 -20.32 -3.88 -4.05
C PRO A 68 -19.53 -3.71 -5.36
N PHE A 69 -19.91 -2.74 -6.20
CA PHE A 69 -19.25 -2.50 -7.49
C PHE A 69 -17.82 -1.93 -7.36
N VAL A 70 -17.42 -1.42 -6.19
CA VAL A 70 -16.05 -0.96 -5.93
C VAL A 70 -15.21 -1.91 -5.06
N ARG A 71 -15.70 -3.11 -4.75
CA ARG A 71 -15.00 -4.10 -3.91
C ARG A 71 -13.60 -4.45 -4.41
N TRP A 72 -13.44 -4.53 -5.73
CA TRP A 72 -12.15 -4.78 -6.35
C TRP A 72 -11.10 -3.70 -6.08
N VAL A 73 -11.53 -2.46 -5.82
CA VAL A 73 -10.63 -1.36 -5.44
C VAL A 73 -9.97 -1.66 -4.10
N MET A 74 -10.68 -2.32 -3.18
CA MET A 74 -10.10 -2.76 -1.90
C MET A 74 -8.94 -3.71 -2.14
N GLY A 75 -9.15 -4.76 -2.93
CA GLY A 75 -8.11 -5.75 -3.25
C GLY A 75 -6.91 -5.12 -3.93
N ALA A 76 -7.15 -4.22 -4.90
CA ALA A 76 -6.08 -3.49 -5.58
C ALA A 76 -5.30 -2.58 -4.62
N CYS A 77 -5.98 -1.85 -3.73
CA CYS A 77 -5.31 -1.02 -2.72
C CYS A 77 -4.50 -1.88 -1.73
N MET A 78 -5.03 -3.03 -1.30
CA MET A 78 -4.35 -3.93 -0.36
C MET A 78 -3.07 -4.55 -0.93
N SER A 79 -2.85 -4.50 -2.24
CA SER A 79 -1.56 -4.89 -2.83
C SER A 79 -0.38 -4.10 -2.25
N VAL A 80 -0.61 -2.88 -1.72
CA VAL A 80 0.40 -2.06 -1.05
C VAL A 80 1.09 -2.78 0.11
N GLU A 81 0.41 -3.72 0.76
CA GLU A 81 0.98 -4.51 1.85
C GLU A 81 2.12 -5.40 1.37
N VAL A 82 2.12 -5.86 0.12
CA VAL A 82 3.26 -6.59 -0.47
C VAL A 82 4.51 -5.72 -0.49
N ASN A 83 4.35 -4.43 -0.83
CA ASN A 83 5.44 -3.48 -0.76
C ASN A 83 5.88 -3.23 0.69
N THR A 84 4.94 -3.12 1.63
CA THR A 84 5.21 -2.98 3.07
C THR A 84 5.98 -4.19 3.64
N TRP A 85 5.64 -5.42 3.26
CA TRP A 85 6.36 -6.62 3.68
C TRP A 85 7.81 -6.62 3.17
N CYS A 86 8.02 -6.26 1.90
CA CYS A 86 9.36 -6.14 1.33
C CYS A 86 10.18 -5.04 2.05
N LEU A 87 9.52 -3.94 2.42
CA LEU A 87 10.12 -2.84 3.17
C LEU A 87 10.56 -3.28 4.56
N ILE A 88 9.68 -3.96 5.31
CA ILE A 88 9.97 -4.47 6.65
C ILE A 88 11.12 -5.48 6.59
N ALA A 89 11.06 -6.44 5.68
CA ALA A 89 12.12 -7.42 5.48
C ALA A 89 13.47 -6.73 5.22
N ARG A 90 13.49 -5.76 4.29
CA ARG A 90 14.69 -4.96 3.99
C ARG A 90 15.22 -4.21 5.22
N ARG A 91 14.34 -3.65 6.06
CA ARG A 91 14.74 -2.97 7.31
C ARG A 91 15.33 -3.94 8.33
N VAL A 92 14.77 -5.14 8.47
CA VAL A 92 15.29 -6.18 9.37
C VAL A 92 16.71 -6.57 8.95
N PHE A 93 16.95 -6.87 7.67
CA PHE A 93 18.30 -7.20 7.18
C PHE A 93 19.29 -6.04 7.36
N ASN A 94 18.88 -4.80 7.08
CA ASN A 94 19.74 -3.65 7.30
C ASN A 94 20.13 -3.47 8.79
N LYS A 95 19.21 -3.71 9.73
CA LYS A 95 19.49 -3.65 11.18
C LYS A 95 20.47 -4.72 11.64
N GLN A 96 20.48 -5.88 10.98
CA GLN A 96 21.43 -6.96 11.24
C GLN A 96 22.83 -6.69 10.64
N GLY A 97 23.04 -5.52 10.02
CA GLY A 97 24.31 -5.19 9.37
C GLY A 97 24.50 -5.93 8.03
N LEU A 98 23.40 -6.39 7.41
CA LEU A 98 23.40 -7.11 6.13
C LEU A 98 22.76 -6.28 5.00
N PRO A 99 23.34 -5.13 4.59
CA PRO A 99 22.87 -4.40 3.42
C PRO A 99 23.07 -5.20 2.12
N PRO A 100 22.24 -4.96 1.08
CA PRO A 100 22.16 -5.75 -0.16
C PRO A 100 23.44 -5.87 -0.99
N TRP A 101 24.50 -5.13 -0.66
CA TRP A 101 25.70 -4.98 -1.49
C TRP A 101 27.01 -5.32 -0.75
N ILE A 102 26.96 -6.10 0.34
CA ILE A 102 28.18 -6.64 0.97
C ILE A 102 28.74 -7.80 0.15
N LEU A 103 30.03 -7.71 -0.20
CA LEU A 103 30.73 -8.68 -1.04
C LEU A 103 31.18 -9.96 -0.30
N ASN A 104 31.06 -10.01 1.03
CA ASN A 104 31.57 -11.09 1.88
C ASN A 104 30.46 -11.96 2.53
N LEU A 105 29.29 -12.08 1.91
CA LEU A 105 28.19 -12.90 2.43
C LEU A 105 28.08 -14.24 1.68
N PRO A 106 27.61 -15.32 2.33
CA PRO A 106 27.29 -16.57 1.64
C PRO A 106 26.34 -16.30 0.47
N LEU A 107 26.58 -16.93 -0.67
CA LEU A 107 25.87 -16.67 -1.94
C LEU A 107 24.35 -16.69 -1.78
N GLY A 108 23.82 -17.68 -1.04
CA GLY A 108 22.38 -17.80 -0.78
C GLY A 108 21.78 -16.62 0.00
N VAL A 109 22.54 -16.05 0.95
CA VAL A 109 22.11 -14.88 1.72
C VAL A 109 22.18 -13.62 0.85
N SER A 110 23.23 -13.47 0.06
CA SER A 110 23.40 -12.34 -0.87
C SER A 110 22.27 -12.28 -1.91
N ILE A 111 21.91 -13.42 -2.51
CA ILE A 111 20.80 -13.51 -3.48
C ILE A 111 19.47 -13.10 -2.84
N ARG A 112 19.17 -13.61 -1.63
CA ARG A 112 17.92 -13.29 -0.92
C ARG A 112 17.77 -11.79 -0.67
N ILE A 113 18.82 -11.12 -0.16
CA ILE A 113 18.75 -9.69 0.18
C ILE A 113 18.63 -8.83 -1.09
N LYS A 114 19.31 -9.22 -2.18
CA LYS A 114 19.16 -8.56 -3.49
C LYS A 114 17.76 -8.74 -4.06
N LEU A 115 17.21 -9.94 -4.02
CA LEU A 115 15.85 -10.22 -4.49
C LEU A 115 14.82 -9.39 -3.74
N ILE A 116 14.88 -9.33 -2.40
CA ILE A 116 13.98 -8.51 -1.58
C ILE A 116 14.09 -7.03 -1.95
N SER A 117 15.31 -6.55 -2.22
CA SER A 117 15.52 -5.16 -2.63
C SER A 117 14.92 -4.87 -4.00
N VAL A 118 15.08 -5.78 -4.97
CA VAL A 118 14.45 -5.65 -6.30
C VAL A 118 12.93 -5.66 -6.18
N LEU A 119 12.37 -6.65 -5.48
CA LEU A 119 10.92 -6.76 -5.24
C LEU A 119 10.37 -5.52 -4.55
N PHE A 120 11.10 -4.95 -3.58
CA PHE A 120 10.73 -3.69 -2.94
C PHE A 120 10.60 -2.54 -3.95
N TYR A 121 11.62 -2.27 -4.77
CA TYR A 121 11.55 -1.13 -5.70
C TYR A 121 10.55 -1.37 -6.84
N THR A 122 10.47 -2.60 -7.36
CA THR A 122 9.49 -2.95 -8.39
C THR A 122 8.08 -2.76 -7.87
N SER A 123 7.75 -3.33 -6.70
CA SER A 123 6.44 -3.14 -6.09
C SER A 123 6.17 -1.69 -5.70
N TRP A 124 7.18 -0.93 -5.25
CA TRP A 124 7.04 0.49 -4.93
C TRP A 124 6.57 1.29 -6.14
N ILE A 125 7.24 1.15 -7.27
CA ILE A 125 6.92 1.88 -8.49
C ILE A 125 5.55 1.44 -9.03
N LEU A 126 5.35 0.14 -9.21
CA LEU A 126 4.11 -0.38 -9.79
C LEU A 126 2.89 -0.04 -8.95
N ILE A 127 2.99 -0.15 -7.62
CA ILE A 127 1.84 0.04 -6.74
C ILE A 127 1.67 1.52 -6.40
N ARG A 128 2.70 2.16 -5.82
CA ARG A 128 2.54 3.52 -5.24
C ARG A 128 2.55 4.62 -6.30
N ILE A 129 3.30 4.45 -7.38
CA ILE A 129 3.47 5.49 -8.41
C ILE A 129 2.51 5.29 -9.59
N VAL A 130 2.19 4.05 -9.93
CA VAL A 130 1.32 3.75 -11.09
C VAL A 130 -0.09 3.38 -10.64
N LEU A 131 -0.26 2.31 -9.87
CA LEU A 131 -1.58 1.77 -9.54
C LEU A 131 -2.43 2.76 -8.74
N TYR A 132 -1.90 3.41 -7.70
CA TYR A 132 -2.68 4.33 -6.87
C TYR A 132 -3.26 5.53 -7.65
N PRO A 133 -2.47 6.27 -8.45
CA PRO A 133 -3.02 7.33 -9.30
C PRO A 133 -4.03 6.83 -10.33
N VAL A 134 -3.82 5.65 -10.91
CA VAL A 134 -4.80 5.03 -11.83
C VAL A 134 -6.12 4.74 -11.12
N ILE A 135 -6.06 4.15 -9.91
CA ILE A 135 -7.25 3.90 -9.09
C ILE A 135 -7.99 5.21 -8.78
N TRP A 136 -7.28 6.32 -8.56
CA TRP A 136 -7.91 7.62 -8.32
C TRP A 136 -8.78 8.05 -9.52
N VAL A 137 -8.24 7.94 -10.74
CA VAL A 137 -8.98 8.28 -11.96
C VAL A 137 -10.20 7.38 -12.14
N VAL A 138 -10.05 6.07 -11.87
CA VAL A 138 -11.16 5.11 -11.95
C VAL A 138 -12.23 5.42 -10.90
N LEU A 139 -11.85 5.72 -9.66
CA LEU A 139 -12.78 6.10 -8.60
C LEU A 139 -13.54 7.38 -8.94
N PHE A 140 -12.89 8.36 -9.57
CA PHE A 140 -13.55 9.58 -10.01
C PHE A 140 -14.62 9.28 -11.08
N ALA A 141 -14.31 8.41 -12.05
CA ALA A 141 -15.27 7.97 -13.05
C ALA A 141 -16.47 7.24 -12.41
N LEU A 142 -16.21 6.28 -11.51
CA LEU A 142 -17.23 5.52 -10.79
C LEU A 142 -18.11 6.43 -9.92
N TRP A 143 -17.52 7.40 -9.22
CA TRP A 143 -18.27 8.39 -8.46
C TRP A 143 -19.16 9.24 -9.36
N LYS A 144 -18.64 9.69 -10.51
CA LYS A 144 -19.42 10.51 -11.46
C LYS A 144 -20.62 9.74 -12.00
N GLU A 145 -20.41 8.50 -12.43
CA GLU A 145 -21.47 7.61 -12.94
C GLU A 145 -22.55 7.37 -11.87
N TYR A 146 -22.14 6.97 -10.66
CA TYR A 146 -23.06 6.73 -9.55
C TYR A 146 -23.81 8.00 -9.14
N SER A 147 -23.15 9.16 -9.17
CA SER A 147 -23.77 10.45 -8.83
C SER A 147 -24.86 10.86 -9.82
N ILE A 148 -24.69 10.52 -11.10
CA ILE A 148 -25.72 10.71 -12.13
C ILE A 148 -26.91 9.78 -11.84
N GLU A 149 -26.65 8.52 -11.51
CA GLU A 149 -27.68 7.53 -11.20
C GLU A 149 -28.56 7.94 -10.00
N VAL A 150 -27.94 8.42 -8.91
CA VAL A 150 -28.69 8.85 -7.72
C VAL A 150 -29.21 10.29 -7.78
N GLY A 151 -28.87 11.04 -8.84
CA GLY A 151 -29.27 12.44 -9.00
C GLY A 151 -28.58 13.43 -8.05
N THR A 152 -27.50 13.03 -7.38
CA THR A 152 -26.73 13.91 -6.47
C THR A 152 -25.26 13.50 -6.38
N GLY A 153 -24.37 14.50 -6.38
CA GLY A 153 -22.93 14.31 -6.13
C GLY A 153 -22.58 14.00 -4.67
N TRP A 154 -23.51 14.25 -3.75
CA TRP A 154 -23.34 14.04 -2.31
C TRP A 154 -23.74 12.63 -1.91
N ASN A 155 -22.84 11.68 -2.16
CA ASN A 155 -22.99 10.29 -1.77
C ASN A 155 -21.75 9.80 -1.02
N VAL A 156 -21.84 8.66 -0.32
CA VAL A 156 -20.73 8.14 0.50
C VAL A 156 -19.50 7.81 -0.35
N LEU A 157 -19.68 7.45 -1.62
CA LEU A 157 -18.56 7.24 -2.55
C LEU A 157 -17.76 8.53 -2.81
N ALA A 158 -18.36 9.71 -2.69
CA ALA A 158 -17.65 10.99 -2.78
C ALA A 158 -16.54 11.13 -1.72
N ILE A 159 -16.70 10.47 -0.55
CA ILE A 159 -15.69 10.46 0.53
C ILE A 159 -14.43 9.68 0.11
N ALA A 160 -14.56 8.75 -0.85
CA ALA A 160 -13.42 7.99 -1.36
C ALA A 160 -12.37 8.91 -2.02
N LEU A 161 -12.81 9.94 -2.75
CA LEU A 161 -11.94 10.82 -3.51
C LEU A 161 -10.96 11.62 -2.64
N PRO A 162 -11.37 12.35 -1.59
CA PRO A 162 -10.43 13.04 -0.72
C PRO A 162 -9.53 12.06 0.04
N LEU A 163 -10.07 10.93 0.55
CA LEU A 163 -9.25 9.92 1.24
C LEU A 163 -8.16 9.33 0.33
N HIS A 164 -8.52 8.95 -0.89
CA HIS A 164 -7.57 8.39 -1.85
C HIS A 164 -6.57 9.43 -2.35
N THR A 165 -6.97 10.70 -2.46
CA THR A 165 -6.05 11.82 -2.72
C THR A 165 -4.99 11.93 -1.64
N VAL A 166 -5.38 11.83 -0.36
CA VAL A 166 -4.44 11.83 0.77
C VAL A 166 -3.48 10.64 0.67
N PHE A 167 -3.95 9.44 0.30
CA PHE A 167 -3.07 8.29 0.11
C PHE A 167 -2.08 8.48 -1.05
N CYS A 168 -2.52 9.05 -2.17
CA CYS A 168 -1.63 9.41 -3.28
C CYS A 168 -0.58 10.45 -2.83
N ALA A 169 -0.98 11.48 -2.07
CA ALA A 169 -0.06 12.48 -1.55
C ALA A 169 0.97 11.88 -0.58
N LEU A 170 0.55 10.99 0.31
CA LEU A 170 1.46 10.25 1.21
C LEU A 170 2.44 9.37 0.43
N ASN A 171 1.98 8.67 -0.61
CA ASN A 171 2.84 7.87 -1.49
C ASN A 171 3.89 8.73 -2.21
N ILE A 172 3.52 9.91 -2.67
CA ILE A 172 4.45 10.87 -3.29
C ILE A 172 5.46 11.35 -2.24
N ASN A 173 5.00 11.76 -1.06
CA ASN A 173 5.87 12.24 0.01
C ASN A 173 6.91 11.17 0.42
N TRP A 174 6.48 9.93 0.62
CA TRP A 174 7.40 8.83 0.94
C TRP A 174 8.36 8.49 -0.20
N THR A 175 7.95 8.73 -1.46
CA THR A 175 8.82 8.55 -2.62
C THR A 175 9.92 9.62 -2.65
N PHE A 176 9.58 10.88 -2.39
CA PHE A 176 10.57 11.94 -2.24
C PHE A 176 11.53 11.66 -1.10
N ASP A 177 11.02 11.25 0.07
CA ASP A 177 11.84 10.83 1.20
C ASP A 177 12.83 9.72 0.80
N LEU A 178 12.35 8.70 0.07
CA LEU A 178 13.17 7.57 -0.38
C LEU A 178 14.29 8.04 -1.31
N LEU A 179 13.97 8.86 -2.31
CA LEU A 179 14.93 9.40 -3.26
C LEU A 179 15.96 10.32 -2.57
N LEU A 180 15.50 11.24 -1.72
CA LEU A 180 16.37 12.15 -0.97
C LEU A 180 17.31 11.40 -0.03
N SER A 181 16.84 10.31 0.59
CA SER A 181 17.71 9.47 1.42
C SER A 181 18.87 8.85 0.62
N LYS A 182 18.63 8.45 -0.63
CA LYS A 182 19.66 7.89 -1.52
C LYS A 182 20.63 8.96 -2.03
N ILE A 183 20.10 10.12 -2.42
CA ILE A 183 20.93 11.25 -2.86
C ILE A 183 21.88 11.69 -1.73
N ARG A 184 21.39 11.78 -0.49
CA ARG A 184 22.23 12.10 0.67
C ARG A 184 23.32 11.06 0.91
N TYR A 185 22.98 9.78 0.80
CA TYR A 185 23.96 8.69 0.93
C TYR A 185 25.08 8.78 -0.12
N TRP A 186 24.73 9.10 -1.37
CA TRP A 186 25.71 9.28 -2.45
C TRP A 186 26.58 10.52 -2.25
N ARG A 187 26.00 11.67 -1.86
CA ARG A 187 26.74 12.92 -1.61
C ARG A 187 27.78 12.78 -0.49
N LYS A 188 27.52 11.94 0.51
CA LYS A 188 28.46 11.67 1.62
C LYS A 188 29.46 10.54 1.33
N GLY A 189 29.59 10.12 0.06
CA GLY A 189 30.58 9.12 -0.35
C GLY A 189 30.37 7.73 0.26
N GLY A 190 29.13 7.38 0.63
CA GLY A 190 28.79 6.07 1.20
C GLY A 190 29.39 5.78 2.59
N LYS A 191 29.98 6.78 3.27
CA LYS A 191 30.62 6.60 4.59
C LYS A 191 29.67 6.72 5.78
N GLU A 192 28.43 7.19 5.57
CA GLU A 192 27.45 7.27 6.64
C GLU A 192 26.85 5.87 6.90
N LYS A 193 26.93 5.40 8.15
CA LYS A 193 26.11 4.26 8.60
C LYS A 193 24.69 4.55 8.15
N ILE A 194 24.05 3.61 7.44
CA ILE A 194 22.67 3.72 6.96
C ILE A 194 21.76 3.82 8.19
N ASP A 195 21.66 5.00 8.77
CA ASP A 195 20.84 5.22 9.94
C ASP A 195 19.45 5.60 9.46
N LYS A 196 18.52 4.70 9.79
CA LYS A 196 17.06 4.83 9.60
C LYS A 196 16.61 4.81 8.15
N GLY A 197 16.78 3.63 7.55
CA GLY A 197 16.24 3.25 6.26
C GLY A 197 14.76 3.58 6.11
N LEU A 198 14.45 4.27 5.01
CA LEU A 198 13.12 4.19 4.42
C LEU A 198 12.95 2.80 3.86
#